data_AF-A0A5M3MIV0-F1
#
_entry.id   AF-A0A5M3MIV0-F1
#
_cell.length_a   1.000
_cell.length_b   1.000
_cell.length_c   1.000
_cell.angle_alpha   90.00
_cell.angle_beta   90.00
_cell.angle_gamma   90.00
#
_symmetry.space_group_name_H-M   'P 1'
#
loop_
_entity.id
_entity.type
_entity.pdbx_description
1 polymer ?
#
loop_
_entity_poly.entity_id
_entity_poly.type
_entity_poly.pdbx_seq_one_letter_code
_entity_poly.pdbx_strand_id
1 'polypeptide(L)'
;MQEFFMMALIAHVTNRSHVFNDYVWDWDHYPYSTFNGSIIPSRIPLSAIAGGPMVGGALPPGDKAPRAVSSSFFLSVCPNATVLNVREVQERAGFDGSESAPALLNLWFETLTAIEDPCVQLAHYSPAIFDYMAFGDKKRMLPIWLYLSKTPAVTHWQWSPLILDAFKANVQFFMRRLSSFSSWFFSDNALDSRDIIPGLLAIHVRRGDFEKHCHHLANWSSDWNAFNSFPEFVEKFEVPADHGWGETTPENVAKYERRCYPDITQIIDKVSQVRLEHAASGEYAPLNRLFIMTNGPIEWIAELKYALSEAGQKWESISSSRDLELNAEQKYVAQAVDMLVAERAQVFIGNGWSSLTSNVNMLRMAKTFEPDSCRFW
;
A
#
# COMPACT_ATOMS: atom_id res chain seq x y z
N MET A 1 2.97 1.10 6.36
CA MET A 1 3.32 2.03 5.26
C MET A 1 2.45 3.28 5.32
N GLN A 2 1.11 3.19 5.24
CA GLN A 2 0.20 4.35 5.34
C GLN A 2 0.52 5.27 6.53
N GLU A 3 0.71 4.72 7.72
CA GLU A 3 1.09 5.50 8.91
C GLU A 3 2.40 6.30 8.74
N PHE A 4 3.42 5.75 8.07
CA PHE A 4 4.66 6.49 7.79
C PHE A 4 4.40 7.72 6.91
N PHE A 5 3.53 7.60 5.90
CA PHE A 5 3.12 8.75 5.09
C PHE A 5 2.41 9.82 5.92
N MET A 6 1.53 9.41 6.84
CA MET A 6 0.80 10.33 7.72
C MET A 6 1.74 11.03 8.71
N MET A 7 2.69 10.30 9.30
CA MET A 7 3.69 10.87 10.20
C MET A 7 4.67 11.78 9.46
N ALA A 8 5.01 11.47 8.19
CA ALA A 8 5.81 12.35 7.35
C ALA A 8 5.06 13.64 6.99
N LEU A 9 3.74 13.57 6.76
CA LEU A 9 2.89 14.75 6.58
C LEU A 9 2.89 15.62 7.84
N ILE A 10 2.65 15.06 9.03
CA ILE A 10 2.69 15.82 10.30
C ILE A 10 4.04 16.51 10.48
N ALA A 11 5.14 15.78 10.30
CA ALA A 11 6.48 16.34 10.44
C ALA A 11 6.74 17.47 9.44
N HIS A 12 6.33 17.30 8.17
CA HIS A 12 6.50 18.31 7.13
C HIS A 12 5.72 19.59 7.44
N VAL A 13 4.43 19.50 7.79
CA VAL A 13 3.61 20.69 8.08
C VAL A 13 4.03 21.41 9.36
N THR A 14 4.68 20.71 10.30
CA THR A 14 5.22 21.30 11.54
C THR A 14 6.68 21.74 11.41
N ASN A 15 7.27 21.64 10.21
CA ASN A 15 8.68 21.96 9.95
C ASN A 15 9.66 21.20 10.88
N ARG A 16 9.34 19.95 11.19
CA ARG A 16 10.16 19.03 11.99
C ARG A 16 10.72 17.91 11.11
N SER A 17 11.84 17.32 11.53
CA SER A 17 12.35 16.10 10.88
C SER A 17 11.38 14.94 11.13
N HIS A 18 10.97 14.26 10.06
CA HIS A 18 10.29 12.97 10.20
C HIS A 18 11.28 11.95 10.77
N VAL A 19 10.93 11.33 11.90
CA VAL A 19 11.72 10.22 12.47
C VAL A 19 11.11 8.92 11.99
N PHE A 20 11.83 8.19 11.14
CA PHE A 20 11.35 6.90 10.64
C PHE A 20 11.91 5.75 11.49
N ASN A 21 11.02 4.81 11.79
CA ASN A 21 11.36 3.55 12.46
C ASN A 21 11.57 2.45 11.42
N ASP A 22 12.31 1.42 11.80
CA ASP A 22 12.33 0.15 11.06
C ASP A 22 10.93 -0.48 11.05
N TYR A 23 10.66 -1.32 10.05
CA TYR A 23 9.53 -2.23 10.11
C TYR A 23 9.82 -3.32 11.13
N VAL A 24 9.12 -3.31 12.26
CA VAL A 24 9.34 -4.26 13.36
C VAL A 24 8.24 -5.31 13.34
N TRP A 25 8.65 -6.56 13.14
CA TRP A 25 7.81 -7.74 13.29
C TRP A 25 7.67 -8.16 14.75
N ASP A 26 8.79 -8.11 15.48
CA ASP A 26 8.90 -8.55 16.87
C ASP A 26 9.84 -7.62 17.63
N TRP A 27 9.33 -6.99 18.69
CA TRP A 27 10.11 -6.08 19.52
C TRP A 27 11.02 -6.82 20.49
N ASP A 28 10.59 -8.00 20.94
CA ASP A 28 11.17 -8.74 22.06
C ASP A 28 12.27 -9.71 21.62
N HIS A 29 12.15 -10.26 20.40
CA HIS A 29 13.10 -11.24 19.87
C HIS A 29 13.96 -10.62 18.78
N TYR A 30 15.25 -10.38 19.07
CA TYR A 30 16.25 -9.87 18.12
C TYR A 30 17.43 -10.84 18.01
N PRO A 31 18.01 -11.07 16.80
CA PRO A 31 17.71 -10.45 15.50
C PRO A 31 16.61 -11.15 14.67
N TYR A 32 16.16 -12.32 15.07
CA TYR A 32 15.19 -13.12 14.32
C TYR A 32 13.94 -13.44 15.14
N SER A 33 12.81 -13.64 14.46
CA SER A 33 11.55 -14.14 14.98
C SER A 33 11.08 -15.36 14.16
N THR A 34 9.93 -15.93 14.51
CA THR A 34 9.37 -17.10 13.81
C THR A 34 7.97 -16.78 13.28
N PHE A 35 7.72 -17.08 12.01
CA PHE A 35 6.41 -16.97 11.40
C PHE A 35 6.07 -18.24 10.62
N ASN A 36 4.95 -18.90 10.96
CA ASN A 36 4.53 -20.17 10.36
C ASN A 36 5.66 -21.23 10.33
N GLY A 37 6.43 -21.32 11.42
CA GLY A 37 7.55 -22.27 11.54
C GLY A 37 8.83 -21.88 10.79
N SER A 38 8.85 -20.75 10.09
CA SER A 38 10.03 -20.23 9.39
C SER A 38 10.70 -19.10 10.17
N ILE A 39 12.04 -19.08 10.15
CA ILE A 39 12.83 -18.00 10.74
C ILE A 39 12.76 -16.78 9.82
N ILE A 40 12.41 -15.62 10.38
CA ILE A 40 12.34 -14.33 9.70
C ILE A 40 13.10 -13.26 10.49
N PRO A 41 13.57 -12.17 9.85
CA PRO A 41 14.08 -11.02 10.56
C PRO A 41 13.00 -10.43 11.47
N SER A 42 13.38 -10.12 12.71
CA SER A 42 12.52 -9.41 13.66
C SER A 42 12.29 -7.96 13.24
N ARG A 43 13.22 -7.39 12.48
CA ARG A 43 13.23 -6.00 12.03
C ARG A 43 13.76 -5.92 10.60
N ILE A 44 13.15 -5.06 9.80
CA ILE A 44 13.58 -4.73 8.44
C ILE A 44 13.74 -3.22 8.38
N PRO A 45 14.92 -2.69 8.03
CA PRO A 45 15.10 -1.26 7.88
C PRO A 45 14.06 -0.67 6.93
N LEU A 46 13.43 0.45 7.29
CA LEU A 46 12.44 1.06 6.37
C LEU A 46 13.08 1.45 5.04
N SER A 47 14.37 1.82 5.06
CA SER A 47 15.18 2.08 3.87
C SER A 47 15.44 0.85 2.98
N ALA A 48 15.17 -0.36 3.46
CA ALA A 48 15.17 -1.57 2.62
C ALA A 48 13.87 -1.72 1.81
N ILE A 49 12.82 -0.96 2.14
CA ILE A 49 11.53 -0.95 1.43
C ILE A 49 11.33 0.37 0.67
N ALA A 50 11.54 1.49 1.34
CA ALA A 50 11.31 2.84 0.85
C ALA A 50 12.61 3.56 0.51
N GLY A 51 12.50 4.55 -0.38
CA GLY A 51 13.53 5.52 -0.73
C GLY A 51 12.98 6.95 -0.70
N GLY A 52 13.77 7.92 -1.16
CA GLY A 52 13.35 9.32 -1.24
C GLY A 52 13.23 10.02 0.13
N PRO A 53 12.51 11.15 0.21
CA PRO A 53 12.40 11.96 1.42
C PRO A 53 11.89 11.23 2.66
N MET A 54 11.06 10.18 2.49
CA MET A 54 10.50 9.42 3.62
C MET A 54 11.59 8.81 4.51
N VAL A 55 12.72 8.42 3.92
CA VAL A 55 13.83 7.75 4.63
C VAL A 55 15.12 8.56 4.59
N GLY A 56 15.02 9.89 4.50
CA GLY A 56 16.15 10.81 4.59
C GLY A 56 16.82 11.15 3.25
N GLY A 57 16.20 10.79 2.13
CA GLY A 57 16.61 11.22 0.79
C GLY A 57 16.48 12.74 0.60
N ALA A 58 16.95 13.22 -0.55
CA ALA A 58 16.90 14.64 -0.91
C ALA A 58 15.46 15.13 -1.02
N LEU A 59 15.17 16.30 -0.43
CA LEU A 59 13.92 17.01 -0.60
C LEU A 59 13.85 17.69 -1.98
N PRO A 60 12.63 17.98 -2.49
CA PRO A 60 12.48 18.73 -3.74
C PRO A 60 13.17 20.09 -3.70
N PRO A 61 13.65 20.61 -4.84
CA PRO A 61 14.24 21.94 -4.92
C PRO A 61 13.32 23.02 -4.34
N GLY A 62 13.87 23.84 -3.44
CA GLY A 62 13.14 24.93 -2.79
C GLY A 62 12.45 24.55 -1.47
N ASP A 63 12.30 23.26 -1.17
CA ASP A 63 11.81 22.81 0.12
C ASP A 63 12.95 22.89 1.16
N LYS A 64 12.66 23.58 2.27
CA LYS A 64 13.61 23.85 3.37
C LYS A 64 13.30 23.07 4.63
N ALA A 65 12.32 22.16 4.59
CA ALA A 65 12.00 21.31 5.72
C ALA A 65 13.23 20.49 6.14
N PRO A 66 13.38 20.15 7.43
CA PRO A 66 14.42 19.25 7.87
C PRO A 66 14.27 17.87 7.22
N ARG A 67 15.40 17.24 6.84
CA ARG A 67 15.39 15.87 6.30
C ARG A 67 14.91 14.88 7.36
N ALA A 68 14.29 13.80 6.90
CA ALA A 68 13.95 12.69 7.76
C ALA A 68 15.22 12.00 8.30
N VAL A 69 15.13 11.46 9.51
CA VAL A 69 16.24 10.80 10.21
C VAL A 69 15.78 9.46 10.78
N SER A 70 16.71 8.52 10.94
CA SER A 70 16.39 7.25 11.59
C SER A 70 16.09 7.46 13.07
N SER A 71 15.28 6.58 13.65
CA SER A 71 15.05 6.57 15.09
C SER A 71 16.33 6.40 15.90
N SER A 72 17.30 5.61 15.41
CA SER A 72 18.62 5.48 16.04
C SER A 72 19.38 6.81 16.09
N PHE A 73 19.34 7.61 15.02
CA PHE A 73 19.94 8.95 15.01
C PHE A 73 19.20 9.89 15.97
N PHE A 74 17.87 9.91 15.89
CA PHE A 74 17.04 10.71 16.80
C PHE A 74 17.38 10.43 18.28
N LEU A 75 17.40 9.16 18.69
CA LEU A 75 17.70 8.79 20.08
C LEU A 75 19.12 9.20 20.53
N SER A 76 20.07 9.30 19.60
CA SER A 76 21.43 9.75 19.91
C SER A 76 21.56 11.26 20.12
N VAL A 77 20.74 12.06 19.44
CA VAL A 77 20.78 13.53 19.51
C VAL A 77 19.69 14.13 20.42
N CYS A 78 18.64 13.36 20.69
CA CYS A 78 17.48 13.73 21.50
C CYS A 78 17.27 12.78 22.70
N PRO A 79 18.24 12.65 23.64
CA PRO A 79 18.14 11.69 24.75
C PRO A 79 17.03 12.03 25.75
N ASN A 80 16.59 13.29 25.81
CA ASN A 80 15.59 13.81 26.75
C ASN A 80 14.42 14.47 26.01
N ALA A 81 13.89 13.82 24.97
CA ALA A 81 12.79 14.36 24.18
C ALA A 81 11.52 14.55 25.02
N THR A 82 10.78 15.63 24.75
CA THR A 82 9.41 15.81 25.23
C THR A 82 8.53 14.64 24.77
N VAL A 83 7.88 13.97 25.71
CA VAL A 83 7.05 12.78 25.45
C VAL A 83 5.58 13.17 25.44
N LEU A 84 4.87 12.83 24.36
CA LEU A 84 3.44 13.06 24.20
C LEU A 84 2.67 11.74 24.19
N ASN A 85 1.58 11.70 24.95
CA ASN A 85 0.60 10.61 24.86
C ASN A 85 -0.53 11.02 23.91
N VAL A 86 -0.70 10.30 22.82
CA VAL A 86 -1.72 10.54 21.78
C VAL A 86 -3.12 10.59 22.38
N ARG A 87 -3.45 9.65 23.28
CA ARG A 87 -4.75 9.60 23.92
C ARG A 87 -5.02 10.85 24.74
N GLU A 88 -4.07 11.26 25.57
CA GLU A 88 -4.24 12.45 26.41
C GLU A 88 -4.39 13.73 25.58
N VAL A 89 -3.63 13.86 24.49
CA VAL A 89 -3.73 15.01 23.58
C VAL A 89 -5.12 15.08 22.94
N GLN A 90 -5.62 13.94 22.43
CA GLN A 90 -6.94 13.86 21.79
C GLN A 90 -8.07 14.08 22.80
N GLU A 91 -8.03 13.44 23.98
CA GLU A 91 -9.05 13.60 25.03
C GLU A 91 -9.14 15.06 25.53
N ARG A 92 -8.00 15.75 25.70
CA ARG A 92 -7.99 17.18 26.07
C ARG A 92 -8.61 18.07 25.01
N ALA A 93 -8.53 17.68 23.74
CA ALA A 93 -9.19 18.36 22.63
C ALA A 93 -10.69 17.98 22.50
N GLY A 94 -11.20 17.09 23.36
CA GLY A 94 -12.58 16.60 23.32
C GLY A 94 -12.83 15.64 22.16
N PHE A 95 -11.79 15.00 21.63
CA PHE A 95 -11.91 14.03 20.54
C PHE A 95 -12.34 12.66 21.09
N ASP A 96 -13.30 12.02 20.43
CA ASP A 96 -13.88 10.74 20.82
C ASP A 96 -13.44 9.56 19.92
N GLY A 97 -12.61 9.84 18.92
CA GLY A 97 -12.10 8.86 17.97
C GLY A 97 -12.95 8.72 16.72
N SER A 98 -13.93 9.60 16.48
CA SER A 98 -14.71 9.69 15.24
C SER A 98 -14.21 10.79 14.28
N GLU A 99 -13.17 11.53 14.67
CA GLU A 99 -12.74 12.71 13.94
C GLU A 99 -12.15 12.39 12.58
N SER A 100 -12.29 13.36 11.68
CA SER A 100 -11.65 13.31 10.36
C SER A 100 -10.13 13.43 10.49
N ALA A 101 -9.41 12.81 9.57
CA ALA A 101 -7.95 12.90 9.50
C ALA A 101 -7.44 14.35 9.36
N PRO A 102 -8.10 15.28 8.62
CA PRO A 102 -7.74 16.70 8.67
C PRO A 102 -7.88 17.35 10.05
N ALA A 103 -8.91 17.00 10.83
CA ALA A 103 -9.06 17.52 12.19
C ALA A 103 -7.95 17.01 13.12
N LEU A 104 -7.58 15.73 12.98
CA LEU A 104 -6.42 15.15 13.66
C LEU A 104 -5.12 15.85 13.24
N LEU A 105 -4.91 16.09 11.95
CA LEU A 105 -3.74 16.83 11.45
C LEU A 105 -3.67 18.24 12.07
N ASN A 106 -4.79 18.96 12.14
CA ASN A 106 -4.82 20.30 12.72
C ASN A 106 -4.50 20.28 14.22
N LEU A 107 -5.10 19.35 14.98
CA LEU A 107 -4.80 19.18 16.41
C LEU A 107 -3.30 18.94 16.65
N TRP A 108 -2.69 18.05 15.87
CA TRP A 108 -1.27 17.75 16.01
C TRP A 108 -0.36 18.88 15.50
N PHE A 109 -0.79 19.63 14.50
CA PHE A 109 -0.10 20.84 14.07
C PHE A 109 -0.06 21.88 15.20
N GLU A 110 -1.19 22.21 15.81
CA GLU A 110 -1.27 23.14 16.95
C GLU A 110 -0.48 22.64 18.15
N THR A 111 -0.61 21.36 18.49
CA THR A 111 0.10 20.74 19.62
C THR A 111 1.62 20.81 19.44
N LEU A 112 2.13 20.43 18.25
CA LEU A 112 3.57 20.36 18.01
C LEU A 112 4.22 21.73 17.75
N THR A 113 3.46 22.71 17.25
CA THR A 113 3.96 24.08 17.07
C THR A 113 4.02 24.86 18.37
N ALA A 114 3.21 24.50 19.37
CA ALA A 114 3.27 25.07 20.71
C ALA A 114 4.46 24.56 21.56
N ILE A 115 5.14 23.50 21.13
CA ILE A 115 6.28 22.91 21.86
C ILE A 115 7.59 23.52 21.36
N GLU A 116 8.31 24.21 22.25
CA GLU A 116 9.63 24.80 21.96
C GLU A 116 10.73 23.73 21.82
N ASP A 117 10.59 22.59 22.48
CA ASP A 117 11.56 21.49 22.40
C ASP A 117 11.67 20.98 20.95
N PRO A 118 12.88 21.00 20.34
CA PRO A 118 13.08 20.44 19.00
C PRO A 118 12.85 18.93 18.97
N CYS A 119 13.02 18.26 20.10
CA CYS A 119 12.94 16.81 20.25
C CYS A 119 11.59 16.40 20.84
N VAL A 120 10.72 15.82 20.03
CA VAL A 120 9.41 15.31 20.47
C VAL A 120 9.26 13.86 20.07
N GLN A 121 8.77 13.03 20.97
CA GLN A 121 8.44 11.63 20.71
C GLN A 121 7.08 11.26 21.27
N LEU A 122 6.42 10.30 20.63
CA LEU A 122 5.21 9.70 21.17
C LEU A 122 5.56 8.67 22.24
N ALA A 123 4.72 8.55 23.26
CA ALA A 123 4.87 7.53 24.29
C ALA A 123 4.79 6.12 23.68
N HIS A 124 5.63 5.19 24.16
CA HIS A 124 5.77 3.85 23.57
C HIS A 124 4.46 3.04 23.55
N TYR A 125 3.61 3.18 24.56
CA TYR A 125 2.31 2.49 24.68
C TYR A 125 1.11 3.39 24.33
N SER A 126 1.30 4.35 23.42
CA SER A 126 0.24 5.24 22.96
C SER A 126 -0.46 4.68 21.71
N PRO A 127 -1.77 4.93 21.52
CA PRO A 127 -2.41 4.61 20.25
C PRO A 127 -1.79 5.39 19.09
N ALA A 128 -1.97 4.90 17.87
CA ALA A 128 -1.59 5.66 16.67
C ALA A 128 -2.42 6.96 16.57
N ILE A 129 -1.81 8.03 16.05
CA ILE A 129 -2.53 9.29 15.76
C ILE A 129 -3.66 9.05 14.76
N PHE A 130 -3.35 8.25 13.74
CA PHE A 130 -4.28 7.80 12.72
C PHE A 130 -4.43 6.29 12.86
N ASP A 131 -5.49 5.86 13.57
CA ASP A 131 -5.70 4.44 13.83
C ASP A 131 -6.27 3.68 12.63
N TYR A 132 -6.30 2.35 12.76
CA TYR A 132 -6.80 1.47 11.71
C TYR A 132 -8.30 1.65 11.45
N MET A 133 -9.08 2.14 12.42
CA MET A 133 -10.51 2.42 12.24
C MET A 133 -10.70 3.61 11.31
N ALA A 134 -9.88 4.65 11.47
CA ALA A 134 -9.86 5.79 10.57
C ALA A 134 -9.50 5.35 9.13
N PHE A 135 -8.52 4.47 8.95
CA PHE A 135 -8.20 3.92 7.62
C PHE A 135 -9.34 3.07 7.02
N GLY A 136 -10.19 2.46 7.84
CA GLY A 136 -11.40 1.74 7.42
C GLY A 136 -12.63 2.63 7.21
N ASP A 137 -12.51 3.93 7.44
CA ASP A 137 -13.58 4.91 7.24
C ASP A 137 -13.16 5.94 6.19
N LYS A 138 -13.66 5.76 4.97
CA LYS A 138 -13.37 6.67 3.85
C LYS A 138 -13.80 8.11 4.10
N LYS A 139 -14.85 8.37 4.89
CA LYS A 139 -15.30 9.74 5.18
C LYS A 139 -14.34 10.43 6.15
N ARG A 140 -13.79 9.69 7.11
CA ARG A 140 -12.82 10.23 8.06
C ARG A 140 -11.47 10.45 7.42
N MET A 141 -10.95 9.46 6.70
CA MET A 141 -9.55 9.47 6.26
C MET A 141 -9.32 10.12 4.90
N LEU A 142 -10.16 9.84 3.89
CA LEU A 142 -9.89 10.29 2.52
C LEU A 142 -9.75 11.82 2.34
N PRO A 143 -10.45 12.68 3.10
CA PRO A 143 -10.24 14.14 3.02
C PRO A 143 -8.80 14.60 3.28
N ILE A 144 -7.96 13.79 3.96
CA ILE A 144 -6.54 14.12 4.16
C ILE A 144 -5.75 14.16 2.85
N TRP A 145 -6.26 13.51 1.79
CA TRP A 145 -5.57 13.43 0.50
C TRP A 145 -5.21 14.79 -0.08
N LEU A 146 -6.02 15.82 0.16
CA LEU A 146 -5.76 17.21 -0.28
C LEU A 146 -4.46 17.80 0.25
N TYR A 147 -3.99 17.29 1.40
CA TYR A 147 -2.73 17.66 2.05
C TYR A 147 -1.65 16.60 1.77
N LEU A 148 -2.01 15.34 1.94
CA LEU A 148 -1.08 14.21 1.84
C LEU A 148 -0.45 14.12 0.44
N SER A 149 -1.25 14.28 -0.62
CA SER A 149 -0.80 14.22 -2.01
C SER A 149 0.29 15.25 -2.37
N LYS A 150 0.44 16.32 -1.58
CA LYS A 150 1.41 17.40 -1.79
C LYS A 150 2.69 17.23 -0.96
N THR A 151 2.71 16.27 -0.03
CA THR A 151 3.86 16.07 0.86
C THR A 151 5.04 15.46 0.09
N PRO A 152 6.29 15.90 0.31
CA PRO A 152 7.47 15.34 -0.36
C PRO A 152 7.61 13.82 -0.25
N ALA A 153 7.19 13.22 0.88
CA ALA A 153 7.19 11.78 1.06
C ALA A 153 6.31 11.04 0.02
N VAL A 154 5.24 11.68 -0.46
CA VAL A 154 4.33 11.16 -1.49
C VAL A 154 4.77 11.59 -2.89
N THR A 155 4.99 12.89 -3.11
CA THR A 155 5.32 13.44 -4.45
C THR A 155 6.68 12.98 -4.97
N HIS A 156 7.61 12.65 -4.07
CA HIS A 156 8.95 12.16 -4.38
C HIS A 156 9.17 10.77 -3.78
N TRP A 157 8.10 9.98 -3.66
CA TRP A 157 8.20 8.58 -3.27
C TRP A 157 9.15 7.81 -4.18
N GLN A 158 9.99 6.98 -3.57
CA GLN A 158 10.85 6.04 -4.29
C GLN A 158 10.80 4.69 -3.59
N TRP A 159 11.00 3.62 -4.36
CA TRP A 159 11.29 2.30 -3.82
C TRP A 159 12.77 2.17 -3.51
N SER A 160 13.14 1.36 -2.52
CA SER A 160 14.54 1.15 -2.17
C SER A 160 15.32 0.52 -3.33
N PRO A 161 16.67 0.66 -3.36
CA PRO A 161 17.52 -0.07 -4.30
C PRO A 161 17.28 -1.59 -4.27
N LEU A 162 17.03 -2.17 -3.09
CA LEU A 162 16.76 -3.60 -2.93
C LEU A 162 15.50 -4.04 -3.70
N ILE A 163 14.44 -3.24 -3.64
CA ILE A 163 13.19 -3.49 -4.38
C ILE A 163 13.38 -3.28 -5.88
N LEU A 164 14.08 -2.22 -6.27
CA LEU A 164 14.37 -1.94 -7.68
C LEU A 164 15.23 -3.03 -8.31
N ASP A 165 16.22 -3.55 -7.60
CA ASP A 165 17.08 -4.64 -8.08
C ASP A 165 16.30 -5.95 -8.20
N ALA A 166 15.41 -6.25 -7.24
CA ALA A 166 14.50 -7.40 -7.33
C ALA A 166 13.59 -7.31 -8.56
N PHE A 167 13.00 -6.13 -8.78
CA PHE A 167 12.15 -5.87 -9.94
C PHE A 167 12.91 -6.03 -11.26
N LYS A 168 14.12 -5.45 -11.38
CA LYS A 168 14.96 -5.57 -12.58
C LYS A 168 15.34 -7.01 -12.89
N ALA A 169 15.71 -7.80 -11.88
CA ALA A 169 16.07 -9.21 -12.04
C ALA A 169 14.89 -10.08 -12.51
N ASN A 170 13.66 -9.59 -12.33
CA ASN A 170 12.42 -10.31 -12.60
C ASN A 170 11.59 -9.71 -13.75
N VAL A 171 12.18 -8.77 -14.51
CA VAL A 171 11.46 -7.97 -15.52
C VAL A 171 10.77 -8.83 -16.59
N GLN A 172 11.29 -10.03 -16.86
CA GLN A 172 10.72 -11.01 -17.79
C GLN A 172 9.29 -11.45 -17.45
N PHE A 173 8.88 -11.33 -16.18
CA PHE A 173 7.53 -11.69 -15.75
C PHE A 173 6.50 -10.57 -15.98
N PHE A 174 6.96 -9.34 -16.26
CA PHE A 174 6.11 -8.15 -16.35
C PHE A 174 6.14 -7.51 -17.74
N MET A 175 7.30 -7.54 -18.39
CA MET A 175 7.57 -6.84 -19.65
C MET A 175 7.95 -7.82 -20.76
N ARG A 176 7.64 -7.46 -21.99
CA ARG A 176 8.13 -8.17 -23.17
C ARG A 176 9.65 -7.95 -23.28
N ARG A 177 10.44 -9.03 -23.40
CA ARG A 177 11.84 -8.93 -23.83
C ARG A 177 11.90 -8.27 -25.21
N LEU A 178 12.26 -7.00 -25.26
CA LEU A 178 12.74 -6.40 -26.50
C LEU A 178 14.08 -7.10 -26.85
N SER A 179 14.28 -7.43 -28.13
CA SER A 179 15.48 -8.13 -28.62
C SER A 179 16.78 -7.55 -28.07
N SER A 180 17.79 -8.39 -27.84
CA SER A 180 19.06 -8.17 -27.10
C SER A 180 19.91 -6.93 -27.42
N PHE A 181 19.50 -6.05 -28.33
CA PHE A 181 20.13 -4.75 -28.62
C PHE A 181 19.55 -3.58 -27.82
N SER A 182 18.38 -3.72 -27.18
CA SER A 182 17.77 -2.64 -26.39
C SER A 182 18.05 -2.70 -24.89
N SER A 183 18.76 -3.72 -24.41
CA SER A 183 19.19 -3.83 -23.01
C SER A 183 20.18 -2.73 -22.59
N TRP A 184 20.87 -2.11 -23.55
CA TRP A 184 21.70 -0.91 -23.35
C TRP A 184 20.90 0.41 -23.36
N PHE A 185 19.66 0.40 -23.85
CA PHE A 185 18.78 1.57 -23.91
C PHE A 185 17.80 1.66 -22.72
N PHE A 186 17.87 0.76 -21.74
CA PHE A 186 17.41 1.06 -20.39
C PHE A 186 18.39 2.07 -19.78
N SER A 187 18.36 3.30 -20.29
CA SER A 187 19.03 4.43 -19.66
C SER A 187 18.47 4.56 -18.24
N ASP A 188 19.26 5.11 -17.31
CA ASP A 188 18.81 5.45 -15.95
C ASP A 188 17.48 6.22 -15.89
N ASN A 189 17.01 6.80 -17.01
CA ASN A 189 15.70 7.45 -17.13
C ASN A 189 14.49 6.49 -17.22
N ALA A 190 14.63 5.21 -17.60
CA ALA A 190 13.53 4.21 -17.58
C ALA A 190 13.24 3.66 -16.16
N LEU A 191 14.07 4.08 -15.19
CA LEU A 191 13.82 3.91 -13.77
C LEU A 191 13.01 5.07 -13.18
N ASP A 192 12.64 6.06 -13.99
CA ASP A 192 11.66 7.04 -13.53
C ASP A 192 10.39 6.30 -13.10
N SER A 193 9.91 6.66 -11.92
CA SER A 193 8.93 5.88 -11.20
C SER A 193 7.53 5.97 -11.84
N ARG A 194 7.38 6.78 -12.89
CA ARG A 194 6.12 7.10 -13.57
C ARG A 194 5.79 6.19 -14.76
N ASP A 195 6.70 5.31 -15.16
CA ASP A 195 6.50 4.53 -16.38
C ASP A 195 5.50 3.38 -16.17
N ILE A 196 4.31 3.55 -16.75
CA ILE A 196 3.33 2.49 -16.95
C ILE A 196 3.95 1.35 -17.78
N ILE A 197 3.69 0.10 -17.40
CA ILE A 197 4.08 -1.11 -18.13
C ILE A 197 2.97 -1.46 -19.14
N PRO A 198 3.11 -1.15 -20.44
CA PRO A 198 2.00 -1.27 -21.38
C PRO A 198 1.56 -2.72 -21.57
N GLY A 199 0.25 -2.97 -21.50
CA GLY A 199 -0.34 -4.30 -21.65
C GLY A 199 -0.24 -5.23 -20.43
N LEU A 200 0.30 -4.75 -19.30
CA LEU A 200 0.30 -5.49 -18.03
C LEU A 200 -0.99 -5.23 -17.24
N LEU A 201 -1.72 -6.30 -16.96
CA LEU A 201 -2.73 -6.36 -15.91
C LEU A 201 -2.09 -6.95 -14.66
N ALA A 202 -2.12 -6.23 -13.54
CA ALA A 202 -1.77 -6.79 -12.24
C ALA A 202 -3.05 -7.04 -11.43
N ILE A 203 -3.10 -8.16 -10.70
CA ILE A 203 -4.21 -8.47 -9.80
C ILE A 203 -3.68 -8.78 -8.40
N HIS A 204 -4.33 -8.26 -7.37
CA HIS A 204 -4.02 -8.57 -5.98
C HIS A 204 -5.10 -9.48 -5.39
N VAL A 205 -4.76 -10.76 -5.27
CA VAL A 205 -5.65 -11.81 -4.77
C VAL A 205 -5.19 -12.23 -3.38
N ARG A 206 -5.87 -11.73 -2.36
CA ARG A 206 -5.64 -12.12 -0.97
C ARG A 206 -6.27 -13.48 -0.68
N ARG A 207 -5.44 -14.41 -0.24
CA ARG A 207 -5.80 -15.76 0.20
C ARG A 207 -5.36 -15.95 1.66
N GLY A 208 -5.33 -17.20 2.15
CA GLY A 208 -4.79 -17.53 3.46
C GLY A 208 -5.66 -17.01 4.61
N ASP A 209 -5.09 -16.18 5.47
CA ASP A 209 -5.78 -15.58 6.63
C ASP A 209 -7.02 -14.76 6.25
N PHE A 210 -7.09 -14.31 4.99
CA PHE A 210 -8.18 -13.47 4.51
C PHE A 210 -9.56 -14.15 4.50
N GLU A 211 -9.65 -15.48 4.42
CA GLU A 211 -10.94 -16.17 4.45
C GLU A 211 -11.73 -15.81 5.72
N LYS A 212 -11.11 -15.99 6.89
CA LYS A 212 -11.70 -15.62 8.18
C LYS A 212 -11.82 -14.10 8.34
N HIS A 213 -10.86 -13.35 7.78
CA HIS A 213 -10.89 -11.90 7.83
C HIS A 213 -12.10 -11.31 7.10
N CYS A 214 -12.50 -11.86 5.95
CA CYS A 214 -13.65 -11.37 5.20
C CYS A 214 -14.97 -11.55 5.96
N HIS A 215 -15.13 -12.67 6.67
CA HIS A 215 -16.25 -12.87 7.58
C HIS A 215 -16.24 -11.85 8.73
N HIS A 216 -15.06 -11.54 9.28
CA HIS A 216 -14.93 -10.52 10.33
C HIS A 216 -15.30 -9.11 9.80
N LEU A 217 -14.84 -8.75 8.60
CA LEU A 217 -15.19 -7.48 7.96
C LEU A 217 -16.71 -7.34 7.76
N ALA A 218 -17.38 -8.42 7.36
CA ALA A 218 -18.83 -8.45 7.26
C ALA A 218 -19.52 -8.24 8.62
N ASN A 219 -19.05 -8.92 9.66
CA ASN A 219 -19.62 -8.83 11.01
C ASN A 219 -19.52 -7.41 11.62
N TRP A 220 -18.50 -6.65 11.24
CA TRP A 220 -18.29 -5.29 11.74
C TRP A 220 -18.71 -4.21 10.75
N SER A 221 -19.44 -4.56 9.69
CA SER A 221 -19.91 -3.61 8.68
C SER A 221 -18.77 -2.72 8.14
N SER A 222 -17.60 -3.33 7.92
CA SER A 222 -16.38 -2.61 7.56
C SER A 222 -16.44 -2.07 6.12
N ASP A 223 -16.23 -0.77 5.96
CA ASP A 223 -16.07 -0.18 4.63
C ASP A 223 -14.70 -0.53 4.02
N TRP A 224 -14.52 -0.20 2.75
CA TRP A 224 -13.21 -0.28 2.11
C TRP A 224 -12.19 0.62 2.79
N ASN A 225 -10.92 0.24 2.66
CA ASN A 225 -9.83 1.09 3.09
C ASN A 225 -9.91 2.44 2.36
N ALA A 226 -9.63 3.53 3.06
CA ALA A 226 -9.93 4.88 2.58
C ALA A 226 -9.30 5.22 1.22
N PHE A 227 -8.02 4.90 0.99
CA PHE A 227 -7.36 5.15 -0.30
C PHE A 227 -7.70 4.11 -1.38
N ASN A 228 -8.62 3.17 -1.11
CA ASN A 228 -9.31 2.37 -2.12
C ASN A 228 -10.69 2.96 -2.49
N SER A 229 -11.04 4.12 -1.96
CA SER A 229 -12.40 4.68 -2.04
C SER A 229 -12.44 6.09 -2.65
N PHE A 230 -11.42 6.46 -3.45
CA PHE A 230 -11.42 7.70 -4.22
C PHE A 230 -12.73 7.85 -5.02
N PRO A 231 -13.41 9.00 -4.98
CA PRO A 231 -14.66 9.22 -5.72
C PRO A 231 -14.55 8.95 -7.22
N GLU A 232 -13.35 9.09 -7.78
CA GLU A 232 -13.02 8.89 -9.18
C GLU A 232 -12.94 7.41 -9.59
N PHE A 233 -12.79 6.47 -8.65
CA PHE A 233 -12.71 5.04 -8.99
C PHE A 233 -14.04 4.47 -9.49
N VAL A 234 -13.98 3.53 -10.45
CA VAL A 234 -15.16 2.94 -11.08
C VAL A 234 -15.97 2.11 -10.08
N GLU A 235 -15.34 1.12 -9.46
CA GLU A 235 -16.04 0.30 -8.47
C GLU A 235 -16.16 1.03 -7.13
N LYS A 236 -17.34 0.91 -6.51
CA LYS A 236 -17.64 1.39 -5.16
C LYS A 236 -18.14 0.24 -4.30
N PHE A 237 -17.96 0.37 -3.00
CA PHE A 237 -18.62 -0.47 -2.01
C PHE A 237 -19.52 0.37 -1.12
N GLU A 238 -20.73 -0.14 -0.93
CA GLU A 238 -21.72 0.38 0.00
C GLU A 238 -21.91 -0.66 1.09
N VAL A 239 -21.68 -0.24 2.32
CA VAL A 239 -21.88 -1.07 3.50
C VAL A 239 -23.37 -1.39 3.60
N PRO A 240 -23.77 -2.67 3.68
CA PRO A 240 -25.16 -3.05 3.92
C PRO A 240 -25.72 -2.40 5.20
N ALA A 241 -26.89 -1.76 5.10
CA ALA A 241 -27.47 -0.93 6.17
C ALA A 241 -28.40 -1.69 7.14
N ASP A 242 -28.56 -2.99 6.94
CA ASP A 242 -29.56 -3.84 7.57
C ASP A 242 -29.26 -4.21 9.02
N HIS A 243 -27.99 -4.13 9.47
CA HIS A 243 -27.58 -4.54 10.82
C HIS A 243 -26.57 -3.61 11.48
N GLY A 244 -26.57 -3.63 12.82
CA GLY A 244 -25.65 -2.87 13.66
C GLY A 244 -24.26 -3.48 13.71
N TRP A 245 -23.33 -2.74 14.29
CA TRP A 245 -21.93 -3.16 14.47
C TRP A 245 -21.87 -4.44 15.32
N GLY A 246 -21.29 -5.52 14.77
CA GLY A 246 -21.16 -6.81 15.45
C GLY A 246 -22.22 -7.85 15.08
N GLU A 247 -23.18 -7.52 14.21
CA GLU A 247 -24.23 -8.42 13.71
C GLU A 247 -24.22 -8.45 12.17
N THR A 248 -24.36 -9.63 11.56
CA THR A 248 -24.46 -9.78 10.09
C THR A 248 -25.36 -10.94 9.68
N THR A 249 -25.95 -10.85 8.49
CA THR A 249 -26.69 -11.94 7.84
C THR A 249 -25.77 -12.77 6.93
N PRO A 250 -26.13 -14.03 6.63
CA PRO A 250 -25.44 -14.83 5.61
C PRO A 250 -25.40 -14.14 4.24
N GLU A 251 -26.46 -13.41 3.88
CA GLU A 251 -26.53 -12.65 2.63
C GLU A 251 -25.48 -11.53 2.59
N ASN A 252 -25.27 -10.85 3.72
CA ASN A 252 -24.22 -9.84 3.82
C ASN A 252 -22.83 -10.46 3.80
N VAL A 253 -22.60 -11.56 4.53
CA VAL A 253 -21.33 -12.29 4.45
C VAL A 253 -21.00 -12.64 3.00
N ALA A 254 -21.97 -13.18 2.24
CA ALA A 254 -21.79 -13.49 0.82
C ALA A 254 -21.48 -12.26 -0.06
N LYS A 255 -22.04 -11.08 0.24
CA LYS A 255 -21.69 -9.82 -0.46
C LYS A 255 -20.24 -9.42 -0.23
N TYR A 256 -19.75 -9.55 1.02
CA TYR A 256 -18.36 -9.27 1.36
C TYR A 256 -17.44 -10.29 0.74
N GLU A 257 -17.71 -11.58 0.91
CA GLU A 257 -16.86 -12.68 0.41
C GLU A 257 -16.66 -12.62 -1.11
N ARG A 258 -17.71 -12.30 -1.88
CA ARG A 258 -17.62 -12.15 -3.34
C ARG A 258 -16.53 -11.17 -3.80
N ARG A 259 -16.24 -10.15 -3.00
CA ARG A 259 -15.24 -9.10 -3.31
C ARG A 259 -13.96 -9.24 -2.51
N CYS A 260 -14.08 -9.72 -1.27
CA CYS A 260 -12.98 -9.83 -0.34
C CYS A 260 -12.17 -11.12 -0.56
N TYR A 261 -12.84 -12.21 -0.94
CA TYR A 261 -12.25 -13.53 -1.11
C TYR A 261 -12.81 -14.25 -2.36
N PRO A 262 -12.68 -13.66 -3.56
CA PRO A 262 -13.31 -14.21 -4.75
C PRO A 262 -12.77 -15.62 -5.07
N ASP A 263 -13.66 -16.47 -5.58
CA ASP A 263 -13.30 -17.77 -6.14
C ASP A 263 -12.67 -17.62 -7.54
N ILE A 264 -12.13 -18.73 -8.09
CA ILE A 264 -11.44 -18.71 -9.39
C ILE A 264 -12.38 -18.25 -10.52
N THR A 265 -13.65 -18.65 -10.50
CA THR A 265 -14.64 -18.26 -11.51
C THR A 265 -14.88 -16.75 -11.46
N GLN A 266 -15.09 -16.21 -10.25
CA GLN A 266 -15.28 -14.78 -10.03
C GLN A 266 -14.05 -13.96 -10.46
N ILE A 267 -12.84 -14.47 -10.20
CA ILE A 267 -11.59 -13.83 -10.66
C ILE A 267 -11.55 -13.80 -12.20
N ILE A 268 -11.87 -14.92 -12.87
CA ILE A 268 -11.90 -15.01 -14.33
C ILE A 268 -12.92 -14.03 -14.92
N ASP A 269 -14.12 -13.98 -14.36
CA ASP A 269 -15.19 -13.09 -14.81
C ASP A 269 -14.75 -11.63 -14.70
N LYS A 270 -14.18 -11.23 -13.56
CA LYS A 270 -13.69 -9.86 -13.35
C LYS A 270 -12.55 -9.52 -14.29
N VAL A 271 -11.56 -10.40 -14.43
CA VAL A 271 -10.43 -10.19 -15.35
C VAL A 271 -10.92 -10.05 -16.79
N SER A 272 -11.86 -10.90 -17.21
CA SER A 272 -12.44 -10.86 -18.55
C SER A 272 -13.22 -9.57 -18.80
N GLN A 273 -14.05 -9.15 -17.83
CA GLN A 273 -14.78 -7.90 -17.88
C GLN A 273 -13.82 -6.70 -18.06
N VAL A 274 -12.81 -6.59 -17.20
CA VAL A 274 -11.84 -5.49 -17.24
C VAL A 274 -11.09 -5.44 -18.58
N ARG A 275 -10.70 -6.60 -19.14
CA ARG A 275 -10.07 -6.67 -20.46
C ARG A 275 -10.98 -6.19 -21.59
N LEU A 276 -12.25 -6.57 -21.56
CA LEU A 276 -13.23 -6.17 -22.57
C LEU A 276 -13.50 -4.66 -22.52
N GLU A 277 -13.74 -4.10 -21.33
CA GLU A 277 -13.94 -2.67 -21.14
C GLU A 277 -12.69 -1.87 -21.55
N HIS A 278 -11.50 -2.34 -21.15
CA HIS A 278 -10.23 -1.72 -21.54
C HIS A 278 -9.99 -1.78 -23.06
N ALA A 279 -10.33 -2.88 -23.71
CA ALA A 279 -10.22 -2.99 -25.17
C ALA A 279 -11.23 -2.09 -25.90
N ALA A 280 -12.42 -1.87 -25.32
CA ALA A 280 -13.46 -1.05 -25.88
C ALA A 280 -13.14 0.45 -25.86
N SER A 281 -12.29 0.94 -24.93
CA SER A 281 -11.84 2.34 -24.96
C SER A 281 -10.96 2.63 -26.18
N GLY A 282 -10.16 1.65 -26.63
CA GLY A 282 -9.28 1.78 -27.79
C GLY A 282 -8.07 2.71 -27.59
N GLU A 283 -7.90 3.26 -26.39
CA GLU A 283 -6.89 4.29 -26.09
C GLU A 283 -5.51 3.71 -25.74
N TYR A 284 -5.46 2.46 -25.27
CA TYR A 284 -4.27 1.85 -24.68
C TYR A 284 -3.90 0.52 -25.31
N ALA A 285 -2.67 0.05 -25.05
CA ALA A 285 -2.23 -1.27 -25.47
C ALA A 285 -3.16 -2.37 -24.92
N PRO A 286 -3.42 -3.47 -25.67
CA PRO A 286 -4.21 -4.58 -25.18
C PRO A 286 -3.60 -5.18 -23.90
N LEU A 287 -4.46 -5.51 -22.92
CA LEU A 287 -4.06 -6.26 -21.75
C LEU A 287 -3.82 -7.72 -22.15
N ASN A 288 -2.54 -8.08 -22.27
CA ASN A 288 -2.10 -9.37 -22.79
C ASN A 288 -1.07 -10.06 -21.88
N ARG A 289 -0.65 -9.44 -20.78
CA ARG A 289 0.15 -10.07 -19.73
C ARG A 289 -0.53 -9.90 -18.38
N LEU A 290 -0.48 -10.94 -17.56
CA LEU A 290 -1.11 -10.97 -16.24
C LEU A 290 -0.07 -11.27 -15.16
N PHE A 291 -0.03 -10.43 -14.12
CA PHE A 291 0.73 -10.69 -12.91
C PHE A 291 -0.19 -10.83 -11.69
N ILE A 292 -0.05 -11.94 -10.97
CA ILE A 292 -0.89 -12.31 -9.82
C ILE A 292 -0.12 -12.10 -8.52
N MET A 293 -0.44 -11.03 -7.79
CA MET A 293 0.08 -10.78 -6.46
C MET A 293 -0.73 -11.56 -5.43
N THR A 294 -0.14 -12.53 -4.74
CA THR A 294 -0.90 -13.38 -3.81
C THR A 294 -0.05 -14.06 -2.75
N ASN A 295 -0.65 -14.26 -1.57
CA ASN A 295 -0.15 -15.12 -0.49
C ASN A 295 -0.71 -16.54 -0.55
N GLY A 296 -1.38 -16.93 -1.63
CA GLY A 296 -2.01 -18.24 -1.78
C GLY A 296 -1.02 -19.43 -1.84
N PRO A 297 -1.52 -20.66 -1.62
CA PRO A 297 -0.78 -21.90 -1.84
C PRO A 297 -0.38 -22.09 -3.31
N ILE A 298 0.73 -22.78 -3.57
CA ILE A 298 1.28 -22.97 -4.92
C ILE A 298 0.29 -23.72 -5.82
N GLU A 299 -0.40 -24.73 -5.28
CA GLU A 299 -1.35 -25.57 -6.01
C GLU A 299 -2.56 -24.75 -6.47
N TRP A 300 -3.08 -23.90 -5.59
CA TRP A 300 -4.20 -23.00 -5.91
C TRP A 300 -3.81 -21.95 -6.96
N ILE A 301 -2.58 -21.44 -6.89
CA ILE A 301 -2.06 -20.51 -7.91
C ILE A 301 -1.94 -21.22 -9.26
N ALA A 302 -1.47 -22.47 -9.29
CA ALA A 302 -1.38 -23.25 -10.52
C ALA A 302 -2.77 -23.48 -11.14
N GLU A 303 -3.77 -23.82 -10.34
CA GLU A 303 -5.16 -23.96 -10.77
C GLU A 303 -5.70 -22.65 -11.35
N LEU A 304 -5.48 -21.52 -10.66
CA LEU A 304 -5.90 -20.21 -11.15
C LEU A 304 -5.21 -19.84 -12.47
N LYS A 305 -3.89 -20.05 -12.59
CA LYS A 305 -3.13 -19.76 -13.82
C LYS A 305 -3.65 -20.59 -14.99
N TYR A 306 -3.95 -21.87 -14.75
CA TYR A 306 -4.55 -22.76 -15.76
C TYR A 306 -5.95 -22.28 -16.16
N ALA A 307 -6.82 -22.01 -15.19
CA ALA A 307 -8.18 -21.58 -15.48
C ALA A 307 -8.20 -20.25 -16.25
N LEU A 308 -7.30 -19.30 -15.94
CA LEU A 308 -7.12 -18.05 -16.69
C LEU A 308 -6.51 -18.24 -18.08
N SER A 309 -5.68 -19.27 -18.31
CA SER A 309 -5.12 -19.54 -19.64
C SER A 309 -6.16 -20.14 -20.57
N GLU A 310 -7.06 -20.96 -20.03
CA GLU A 310 -8.19 -21.55 -20.77
C GLU A 310 -9.35 -20.56 -20.93
N ALA A 311 -9.42 -19.53 -20.08
CA ALA A 311 -10.45 -18.51 -20.14
C ALA A 311 -10.16 -17.43 -21.20
N GLY A 312 -10.92 -17.48 -22.30
CA GLY A 312 -11.08 -16.35 -23.22
C GLY A 312 -9.86 -16.02 -24.09
N GLN A 313 -9.48 -14.74 -24.14
CA GLN A 313 -8.43 -14.25 -25.04
C GLN A 313 -7.03 -14.67 -24.59
N LYS A 314 -6.22 -15.13 -25.55
CA LYS A 314 -4.85 -15.61 -25.33
C LYS A 314 -3.98 -14.60 -24.56
N TRP A 315 -3.32 -15.06 -23.50
CA TRP A 315 -2.29 -14.34 -22.78
C TRP A 315 -0.91 -14.57 -23.44
N GLU A 316 -0.07 -13.54 -23.49
CA GLU A 316 1.37 -13.69 -23.75
C GLU A 316 2.08 -14.34 -22.57
N SER A 317 1.71 -13.94 -21.34
CA SER A 317 2.23 -14.53 -20.10
C SER A 317 1.24 -14.39 -18.94
N ILE A 318 1.27 -15.37 -18.06
CA ILE A 318 0.63 -15.33 -16.74
C ILE A 318 1.71 -15.69 -15.71
N SER A 319 2.00 -14.77 -14.80
CA SER A 319 3.01 -14.91 -13.76
C SER A 319 2.45 -14.49 -12.40
N SER A 320 3.16 -14.78 -11.32
CA SER A 320 2.71 -14.56 -9.94
C SER A 320 3.86 -14.23 -9.01
N SER A 321 3.56 -13.77 -7.79
CA SER A 321 4.56 -13.54 -6.73
C SER A 321 5.44 -14.77 -6.45
N ARG A 322 4.95 -15.99 -6.73
CA ARG A 322 5.68 -17.24 -6.52
C ARG A 322 6.64 -17.60 -7.66
N ASP A 323 6.50 -16.95 -8.82
CA ASP A 323 7.42 -17.14 -9.95
C ASP A 323 8.67 -16.27 -9.82
N LEU A 324 8.68 -15.28 -8.91
CA LEU A 324 9.79 -14.35 -8.75
C LEU A 324 11.05 -15.04 -8.20
N GLU A 325 12.17 -14.80 -8.86
CA GLU A 325 13.50 -15.20 -8.44
C GLU A 325 14.08 -14.14 -7.49
N LEU A 326 13.94 -14.39 -6.18
CA LEU A 326 14.37 -13.46 -5.12
C LEU A 326 15.55 -14.03 -4.33
N ASN A 327 16.55 -13.18 -4.06
CA ASN A 327 17.63 -13.52 -3.14
C ASN A 327 17.13 -13.55 -1.67
N ALA A 328 17.99 -13.94 -0.73
CA ALA A 328 17.62 -14.11 0.67
C ALA A 328 17.03 -12.84 1.30
N GLU A 329 17.61 -11.66 1.05
CA GLU A 329 17.15 -10.39 1.60
C GLU A 329 15.82 -9.93 0.94
N GLN A 330 15.74 -10.07 -0.39
CA GLN A 330 14.56 -9.69 -1.17
C GLN A 330 13.31 -10.48 -0.79
N LYS A 331 13.46 -11.73 -0.34
CA LYS A 331 12.33 -12.55 0.13
C LYS A 331 11.56 -11.91 1.28
N TYR A 332 12.24 -11.17 2.16
CA TYR A 332 11.61 -10.52 3.31
C TYR A 332 10.88 -9.22 2.97
N VAL A 333 11.11 -8.71 1.75
CA VAL A 333 10.47 -7.50 1.23
C VAL A 333 9.69 -7.76 -0.08
N ALA A 334 9.39 -9.03 -0.38
CA ALA A 334 8.75 -9.45 -1.62
C ALA A 334 7.41 -8.75 -1.88
N GLN A 335 6.64 -8.47 -0.83
CA GLN A 335 5.39 -7.72 -0.90
C GLN A 335 5.57 -6.31 -1.48
N ALA A 336 6.71 -5.67 -1.25
CA ALA A 336 7.00 -4.36 -1.82
C ALA A 336 7.40 -4.45 -3.31
N VAL A 337 7.99 -5.57 -3.74
CA VAL A 337 8.21 -5.86 -5.17
C VAL A 337 6.87 -6.01 -5.88
N ASP A 338 5.94 -6.78 -5.31
CA ASP A 338 4.58 -6.91 -5.82
C ASP A 338 3.89 -5.54 -5.96
N MET A 339 3.99 -4.70 -4.92
CA MET A 339 3.42 -3.35 -4.94
C MET A 339 4.02 -2.46 -6.03
N LEU A 340 5.35 -2.51 -6.26
CA LEU A 340 6.00 -1.80 -7.34
C LEU A 340 5.48 -2.27 -8.72
N VAL A 341 5.29 -3.57 -8.91
CA VAL A 341 4.73 -4.11 -10.16
C VAL A 341 3.31 -3.60 -10.39
N ALA A 342 2.45 -3.65 -9.38
CA ALA A 342 1.07 -3.17 -9.51
C ALA A 342 0.95 -1.65 -9.60
N GLU A 343 1.81 -0.91 -8.91
CA GLU A 343 1.89 0.54 -9.08
C GLU A 343 2.15 0.90 -10.54
N ARG A 344 3.06 0.18 -11.22
CA ARG A 344 3.41 0.42 -12.62
C ARG A 344 2.51 -0.30 -13.64
N ALA A 345 1.61 -1.19 -13.22
CA ALA A 345 0.76 -1.92 -14.15
C ALA A 345 -0.15 -0.97 -14.94
N GLN A 346 -0.46 -1.31 -16.20
CA GLN A 346 -1.39 -0.51 -17.00
C GLN A 346 -2.77 -0.51 -16.36
N VAL A 347 -3.23 -1.65 -15.88
CA VAL A 347 -4.44 -1.78 -15.06
C VAL A 347 -4.12 -2.63 -13.84
N PHE A 348 -4.67 -2.25 -12.69
CA PHE A 348 -4.53 -2.97 -11.42
C PHE A 348 -5.92 -3.32 -10.87
N ILE A 349 -6.17 -4.60 -10.60
CA ILE A 349 -7.37 -5.06 -9.86
C ILE A 349 -6.97 -5.43 -8.44
N GLY A 350 -7.57 -4.78 -7.45
CA GLY A 350 -7.22 -4.97 -6.05
C GLY A 350 -8.37 -5.39 -5.14
N ASN A 351 -8.01 -5.79 -3.92
CA ASN A 351 -8.96 -6.00 -2.83
C ASN A 351 -9.21 -4.68 -2.08
N GLY A 352 -10.47 -4.23 -2.02
CA GLY A 352 -10.87 -2.94 -1.45
C GLY A 352 -10.64 -2.78 0.05
N TRP A 353 -10.58 -3.87 0.83
CA TRP A 353 -10.27 -3.82 2.26
C TRP A 353 -8.77 -3.91 2.54
N SER A 354 -7.96 -4.36 1.58
CA SER A 354 -6.54 -4.56 1.83
C SER A 354 -5.77 -3.23 1.86
N SER A 355 -5.03 -3.01 2.95
CA SER A 355 -4.09 -1.89 3.07
C SER A 355 -2.95 -1.97 2.04
N LEU A 356 -2.57 -3.17 1.56
CA LEU A 356 -1.59 -3.32 0.49
C LEU A 356 -2.11 -2.73 -0.82
N THR A 357 -3.35 -3.05 -1.21
CA THR A 357 -4.04 -2.42 -2.34
C THR A 357 -4.12 -0.91 -2.17
N SER A 358 -4.46 -0.46 -0.96
CA SER A 358 -4.62 0.96 -0.63
C SER A 358 -3.33 1.74 -0.81
N ASN A 359 -2.19 1.18 -0.40
CA ASN A 359 -0.88 1.79 -0.67
C ASN A 359 -0.59 1.89 -2.18
N VAL A 360 -0.89 0.84 -2.97
CA VAL A 360 -0.68 0.86 -4.43
C VAL A 360 -1.55 1.95 -5.07
N ASN A 361 -2.83 2.01 -4.73
CA ASN A 361 -3.75 2.99 -5.28
C ASN A 361 -3.39 4.42 -4.87
N MET A 362 -3.00 4.63 -3.61
CA MET A 362 -2.48 5.93 -3.15
C MET A 362 -1.27 6.38 -3.98
N LEU A 363 -0.32 5.48 -4.26
CA LEU A 363 0.85 5.80 -5.09
C LEU A 363 0.47 6.06 -6.56
N ARG A 364 -0.45 5.28 -7.14
CA ARG A 364 -0.98 5.50 -8.51
C ARG A 364 -1.67 6.87 -8.63
N MET A 365 -2.47 7.24 -7.64
CA MET A 365 -3.12 8.55 -7.57
C MET A 365 -2.10 9.68 -7.41
N ALA A 366 -1.06 9.49 -6.59
CA ALA A 366 0.04 10.46 -6.46
C ALA A 366 0.79 10.70 -7.79
N LYS A 367 0.88 9.66 -8.63
CA LYS A 367 1.48 9.68 -9.96
C LYS A 367 0.51 10.07 -11.07
N THR A 368 -0.70 10.49 -10.71
CA THR A 368 -1.75 10.92 -11.63
C THR A 368 -2.06 9.88 -12.70
N PHE A 369 -2.04 8.59 -12.34
CA PHE A 369 -2.54 7.54 -13.23
C PHE A 369 -4.06 7.68 -13.34
N GLU A 370 -4.60 7.30 -14.50
CA GLU A 370 -6.05 7.39 -14.74
C GLU A 370 -6.82 6.59 -13.67
N PRO A 371 -7.82 7.17 -12.98
CA PRO A 371 -8.58 6.48 -11.94
C PRO A 371 -9.22 5.17 -12.41
N ASP A 372 -9.64 5.10 -13.67
CA ASP A 372 -10.23 3.91 -14.29
C ASP A 372 -9.24 2.73 -14.44
N SER A 373 -7.94 2.99 -14.27
CA SER A 373 -6.91 1.96 -14.22
C SER A 373 -6.79 1.28 -12.85
N CYS A 374 -7.47 1.80 -11.82
CA CYS A 374 -7.55 1.24 -10.47
C CYS A 374 -8.92 0.56 -10.29
N ARG A 375 -8.93 -0.76 -10.41
CA ARG A 375 -10.13 -1.61 -10.39
C ARG A 375 -10.20 -2.44 -9.11
N PHE A 376 -11.39 -2.93 -8.79
CA PHE A 376 -11.61 -3.77 -7.61
C PHE A 376 -12.47 -5.00 -7.89
N TRP A 377 -12.31 -6.03 -7.05
CA TRP A 377 -13.17 -7.22 -7.03
C TRP A 377 -14.64 -6.88 -6.77
#